data_AF-B4H9I2-F1
#
_entry.id   AF-B4H9I2-F1
#
_cell.length_a   1.000
_cell.length_b   1.000
_cell.length_c   1.000
_cell.angle_alpha   90.00
_cell.angle_beta   90.00
_cell.angle_gamma   90.00
#
_symmetry.space_group_name_H-M   'P 1'
#
loop_
_entity.id
_entity.type
_entity.pdbx_description
1 polymer ?
#
loop_
_entity_poly.entity_id
_entity_poly.type
_entity_poly.pdbx_seq_one_letter_code
_entity_poly.pdbx_strand_id
1 'polypeptide(L)'
;MALALRVAARFAQVSAGSWPQDRQRLLQLYITSTNSSDNKPKSYCTLPPERKYSGKSTGGEAPPPTIKRNVAAEITSVGKVIYETGWDANKPKDPPKGQQLVKTASTLPPSDMPDHEKPKEQDVPRSKREQMRDNMQDYIFTRYFNYVKNYDKVLEKNFPKAMQLYHVFFDGVKDFFSDMKRFLKISRIANDSPQGIRALNRQELELYMMMPRDMMKVAPALIGCSLPMVGYAFFPLVFWYPRVFLTSHFWTAEQRTDFQNYYMKQRLQYNKAVFRCLQAKLKSLSGHPKHAEFRNILGLLGSGTHPTPEMLLEVKDIFVEGPYSLLGMSRKHVKSLVNMHGLQNSIFKRHRLHEHAFLVHYMDQAITREGGVHNLSMHALRYSCYLRGLNPVNLSDEEMIEWLRNWVKVSTSIQGEHITLFLHLPILLGYNHPSNWKTIYCKGNA
;
A
#
# COMPACT_ATOMS: atom_id res chain seq x y z
N MET A 1 -23.43 -19.55 10.05
CA MET A 1 -21.96 -19.77 10.09
C MET A 1 -21.32 -20.00 8.71
N ALA A 2 -21.81 -20.93 7.88
CA ALA A 2 -21.22 -21.20 6.55
C ALA A 2 -21.26 -20.00 5.58
N LEU A 3 -22.25 -19.11 5.68
CA LEU A 3 -22.34 -17.89 4.85
C LEU A 3 -21.39 -16.78 5.35
N ALA A 4 -21.20 -16.63 6.66
CA ALA A 4 -20.24 -15.68 7.23
C ALA A 4 -18.79 -16.11 6.97
N LEU A 5 -18.51 -17.42 7.00
CA LEU A 5 -17.24 -18.00 6.55
C LEU A 5 -17.08 -17.88 5.01
N ARG A 6 -18.15 -17.97 4.22
CA ARG A 6 -18.11 -17.71 2.75
C ARG A 6 -18.03 -16.24 2.38
N VAL A 7 -18.53 -15.32 3.21
CA VAL A 7 -18.42 -13.87 3.03
C VAL A 7 -17.03 -13.41 3.48
N ALA A 8 -16.50 -13.91 4.60
CA ALA A 8 -15.10 -13.73 4.99
C ALA A 8 -14.14 -14.39 3.99
N ALA A 9 -14.45 -15.60 3.49
CA ALA A 9 -13.70 -16.23 2.40
C ALA A 9 -13.86 -15.50 1.06
N ARG A 10 -14.99 -14.81 0.80
CA ARG A 10 -15.16 -13.97 -0.39
C ARG A 10 -14.47 -12.62 -0.28
N PHE A 11 -14.41 -11.98 0.88
CA PHE A 11 -13.52 -10.83 1.09
C PHE A 11 -12.04 -11.25 1.03
N ALA A 12 -11.71 -12.50 1.38
CA ALA A 12 -10.42 -13.12 1.06
C ALA A 12 -10.27 -13.54 -0.42
N GLN A 13 -11.37 -13.75 -1.17
CA GLN A 13 -11.43 -14.12 -2.60
C GLN A 13 -11.80 -12.97 -3.55
N VAL A 14 -11.85 -11.71 -3.11
CA VAL A 14 -11.90 -10.54 -4.02
C VAL A 14 -10.56 -10.35 -4.79
N SER A 15 -9.70 -11.37 -4.81
CA SER A 15 -8.83 -11.62 -5.96
C SER A 15 -8.71 -13.11 -6.32
N ALA A 16 -9.82 -13.80 -6.59
CA ALA A 16 -9.78 -15.20 -7.08
C ALA A 16 -10.62 -15.51 -8.33
N GLY A 17 -11.04 -14.48 -9.09
CA GLY A 17 -11.89 -14.64 -10.28
C GLY A 17 -11.36 -14.05 -11.59
N SER A 18 -10.08 -13.66 -11.62
CA SER A 18 -9.32 -13.34 -12.84
C SER A 18 -7.86 -13.63 -12.53
N TRP A 19 -7.48 -14.89 -12.69
CA TRP A 19 -6.12 -15.35 -12.46
C TRP A 19 -5.45 -15.59 -13.81
N PRO A 20 -4.44 -14.79 -14.19
CA PRO A 20 -3.58 -15.11 -15.31
C PRO A 20 -2.78 -16.39 -15.01
N GLN A 21 -2.43 -17.13 -16.08
CA GLN A 21 -1.72 -18.42 -16.08
C GLN A 21 -0.41 -18.43 -15.26
N ASP A 22 0.11 -17.27 -14.89
CA ASP A 22 1.37 -17.13 -14.17
C ASP A 22 1.28 -17.35 -12.64
N ARG A 23 0.08 -17.32 -12.05
CA ARG A 23 -0.09 -17.74 -10.63
C ARG A 23 0.12 -19.25 -10.45
N GLN A 24 -0.14 -20.06 -11.48
CA GLN A 24 0.19 -21.49 -11.46
C GLN A 24 1.70 -21.72 -11.61
N ARG A 25 2.40 -20.89 -12.39
CA ARG A 25 3.86 -20.96 -12.57
C ARG A 25 4.64 -20.58 -11.31
N LEU A 26 4.23 -19.55 -10.58
CA LEU A 26 4.89 -19.17 -9.32
C LEU A 26 4.67 -20.19 -8.19
N LEU A 27 3.52 -20.87 -8.17
CA LEU A 27 3.28 -22.01 -7.28
C LEU A 27 4.12 -23.24 -7.70
N GLN A 28 4.26 -23.51 -9.01
CA GLN A 28 5.12 -24.58 -9.52
C GLN A 28 6.60 -24.33 -9.23
N LEU A 29 7.09 -23.09 -9.37
CA LEU A 29 8.48 -22.69 -9.06
C LEU A 29 8.79 -22.73 -7.56
N TYR A 30 7.80 -22.44 -6.71
CA TYR A 30 7.93 -22.61 -5.26
C TYR A 30 8.02 -24.08 -4.87
N ILE A 31 7.22 -24.96 -5.48
CA ILE A 31 7.23 -26.41 -5.25
C ILE A 31 8.52 -27.07 -5.80
N THR A 32 9.08 -26.58 -6.92
CA THR A 32 10.38 -27.06 -7.42
C THR A 32 11.56 -26.59 -6.57
N SER A 33 11.49 -25.39 -5.98
CA SER A 33 12.52 -24.88 -5.07
C SER A 33 12.59 -25.63 -3.75
N THR A 34 11.49 -26.24 -3.28
CA THR A 34 11.48 -27.03 -2.04
C THR A 34 12.00 -28.46 -2.21
N ASN A 35 12.12 -28.94 -3.45
CA ASN A 35 12.58 -30.30 -3.76
C ASN A 35 14.06 -30.40 -4.17
N SER A 36 14.79 -29.29 -4.27
CA SER A 36 16.22 -29.30 -4.59
C SER A 36 17.05 -28.86 -3.39
N SER A 37 17.13 -29.73 -2.38
CA SER A 37 18.23 -29.69 -1.43
C SER A 37 19.32 -30.56 -2.02
N ASP A 38 20.32 -29.94 -2.67
CA ASP A 38 21.62 -30.58 -2.79
C ASP A 38 22.75 -29.55 -2.90
N ASN A 39 23.76 -29.81 -2.06
CA ASN A 39 24.95 -29.01 -1.81
C ASN A 39 25.92 -29.05 -3.00
N LYS A 40 26.39 -27.88 -3.47
CA LYS A 40 27.84 -27.54 -3.63
C LYS A 40 28.04 -26.18 -4.34
N PRO A 41 29.08 -25.40 -3.95
CA PRO A 41 29.43 -24.18 -4.66
C PRO A 41 30.29 -24.50 -5.90
N LYS A 42 29.90 -24.02 -7.09
CA LYS A 42 30.76 -24.03 -8.28
C LYS A 42 31.58 -22.73 -8.33
N SER A 43 32.88 -22.90 -8.16
CA SER A 43 33.94 -21.92 -8.40
C SER A 43 34.15 -21.76 -9.91
N TYR A 44 34.41 -20.54 -10.39
CA TYR A 44 34.95 -20.30 -11.73
C TYR A 44 36.16 -19.37 -11.64
N CYS A 45 37.33 -19.91 -11.99
CA CYS A 45 38.40 -19.18 -12.68
C CYS A 45 39.51 -20.16 -13.06
N THR A 46 39.69 -20.46 -14.37
CA THR A 46 40.99 -20.72 -15.03
C THR A 46 40.83 -20.90 -16.55
N LEU A 47 41.52 -20.06 -17.34
CA LEU A 47 42.11 -20.40 -18.66
C LEU A 47 43.49 -21.07 -18.39
N PRO A 48 44.22 -21.79 -19.30
CA PRO A 48 44.31 -21.70 -20.79
C PRO A 48 44.57 -23.11 -21.45
N PRO A 49 45.31 -23.35 -22.58
CA PRO A 49 45.72 -22.55 -23.75
C PRO A 49 45.39 -23.19 -25.15
N GLU A 50 45.78 -22.49 -26.22
CA GLU A 50 45.61 -22.72 -27.67
C GLU A 50 46.05 -24.08 -28.27
N ARG A 51 45.39 -24.47 -29.38
CA ARG A 51 46.05 -25.10 -30.54
C ARG A 51 45.41 -24.67 -31.87
N LYS A 52 46.26 -24.19 -32.78
CA LYS A 52 45.99 -23.77 -34.17
C LYS A 52 45.65 -24.96 -35.07
N TYR A 53 44.74 -24.78 -36.04
CA TYR A 53 44.91 -25.18 -37.44
C TYR A 53 43.98 -24.39 -38.37
N SER A 54 44.50 -24.11 -39.56
CA SER A 54 44.02 -23.23 -40.63
C SER A 54 42.91 -23.81 -41.51
N GLY A 55 42.03 -22.94 -42.02
CA GLY A 55 41.16 -23.23 -43.17
C GLY A 55 40.31 -22.01 -43.55
N LYS A 56 40.32 -21.66 -44.84
CA LYS A 56 39.92 -20.37 -45.46
C LYS A 56 38.39 -20.19 -45.65
N SER A 57 37.91 -18.95 -45.45
CA SER A 57 36.84 -18.17 -46.14
C SER A 57 35.52 -18.88 -46.52
N THR A 58 34.32 -18.40 -46.19
CA THR A 58 33.71 -17.08 -46.52
C THR A 58 32.50 -16.79 -45.61
N GLY A 59 32.07 -15.53 -45.56
CA GLY A 59 31.28 -14.93 -44.47
C GLY A 59 29.78 -15.22 -44.40
N GLY A 60 29.19 -14.68 -43.33
CA GLY A 60 27.75 -14.71 -43.04
C GLY A 60 27.50 -15.03 -41.56
N GLU A 61 27.68 -14.03 -40.69
CA GLU A 61 27.50 -14.13 -39.24
C GLU A 61 26.00 -14.29 -38.89
N ALA A 62 25.59 -15.48 -38.43
CA ALA A 62 24.27 -15.72 -37.85
C ALA A 62 24.38 -15.63 -36.30
N PRO A 63 23.56 -14.80 -35.62
CA PRO A 63 23.68 -14.63 -34.18
C PRO A 63 23.10 -15.83 -33.41
N PRO A 64 23.65 -16.17 -32.23
CA PRO A 64 23.18 -17.28 -31.40
C PRO A 64 21.78 -17.00 -30.82
N PRO A 65 21.00 -18.04 -30.45
CA PRO A 65 19.61 -17.88 -30.05
C PRO A 65 19.53 -17.05 -28.76
N THR A 66 19.03 -15.83 -28.89
CA THR A 66 18.67 -14.98 -27.76
C THR A 66 17.42 -15.55 -27.11
N ILE A 67 17.59 -16.24 -25.97
CA ILE A 67 16.49 -16.48 -25.05
C ILE A 67 16.15 -15.12 -24.40
N LYS A 68 15.35 -14.32 -25.11
CA LYS A 68 14.68 -13.16 -24.54
C LYS A 68 13.62 -13.68 -23.58
N ARG A 69 13.98 -13.84 -22.29
CA ARG A 69 12.97 -13.97 -21.24
C ARG A 69 12.32 -12.59 -21.07
N ASN A 70 11.19 -12.41 -21.74
CA ASN A 70 10.27 -11.30 -21.51
C ASN A 70 9.73 -11.39 -20.08
N VAL A 71 10.30 -10.60 -19.16
CA VAL A 71 9.81 -10.44 -17.78
C VAL A 71 8.50 -9.60 -17.74
N ALA A 72 8.04 -9.10 -18.89
CA ALA A 72 6.82 -8.29 -19.02
C ALA A 72 5.48 -9.06 -18.94
N ALA A 73 5.48 -10.37 -18.68
CA ALA A 73 4.26 -11.17 -18.67
C ALA A 73 3.62 -11.35 -17.27
N GLU A 74 4.30 -11.02 -16.17
CA GLU A 74 3.91 -11.56 -14.85
C GLU A 74 3.31 -10.54 -13.85
N ILE A 75 2.40 -9.65 -14.29
CA ILE A 75 1.74 -8.68 -13.39
C ILE A 75 0.22 -8.63 -13.64
N THR A 76 -0.54 -8.96 -12.59
CA THR A 76 -2.01 -8.86 -12.56
C THR A 76 -2.52 -7.43 -12.78
N SER A 77 -3.22 -7.22 -13.91
CA SER A 77 -4.43 -6.43 -14.24
C SER A 77 -4.79 -5.08 -13.59
N VAL A 78 -4.05 -4.52 -12.63
CA VAL A 78 -4.29 -3.12 -12.17
C VAL A 78 -2.99 -2.31 -12.17
N GLY A 79 -1.84 -2.97 -12.01
CA GLY A 79 -0.53 -2.32 -12.13
C GLY A 79 -0.06 -2.09 -13.58
N LYS A 80 -0.48 -2.93 -14.53
CA LYS A 80 -0.03 -2.87 -15.94
C LYS A 80 -0.63 -1.69 -16.71
N VAL A 81 -1.91 -1.38 -16.49
CA VAL A 81 -2.60 -0.23 -17.12
C VAL A 81 -1.99 1.09 -16.66
N ILE A 82 -1.51 1.18 -15.41
CA ILE A 82 -0.85 2.38 -14.84
C ILE A 82 0.63 2.47 -15.25
N TYR A 83 1.27 1.34 -15.58
CA TYR A 83 2.66 1.29 -16.05
C TYR A 83 2.79 1.60 -17.56
N GLU A 84 1.84 1.15 -18.38
CA GLU A 84 1.92 1.27 -19.85
C GLU A 84 1.36 2.59 -20.40
N THR A 85 0.56 3.36 -19.65
CA THR A 85 -0.16 4.54 -20.20
C THR A 85 0.40 5.92 -19.83
N GLY A 86 1.57 6.05 -19.18
CA GLY A 86 2.11 7.40 -18.99
C GLY A 86 3.37 7.53 -18.15
N TRP A 87 4.53 7.31 -18.78
CA TRP A 87 5.81 7.73 -18.21
C TRP A 87 6.68 8.62 -19.12
N ASP A 88 6.45 8.71 -20.44
CA ASP A 88 7.26 9.59 -21.31
C ASP A 88 6.45 10.75 -21.91
N ALA A 89 6.23 11.81 -21.14
CA ALA A 89 5.79 13.10 -21.67
C ALA A 89 7.01 13.93 -22.08
N ASN A 90 7.66 13.57 -23.20
CA ASN A 90 8.52 14.45 -24.01
C ASN A 90 8.93 13.77 -25.33
N LYS A 91 7.95 13.50 -26.22
CA LYS A 91 8.19 13.43 -27.67
C LYS A 91 6.97 13.98 -28.42
N PRO A 92 7.13 14.96 -29.32
CA PRO A 92 6.03 15.38 -30.19
C PRO A 92 5.83 14.33 -31.28
N LYS A 93 4.57 13.92 -31.52
CA LYS A 93 4.21 13.16 -32.72
C LYS A 93 2.89 13.65 -33.30
N ASP A 94 2.96 13.92 -34.60
CA ASP A 94 1.95 14.48 -35.50
C ASP A 94 0.66 13.64 -35.63
N PRO A 95 -0.46 14.24 -36.05
CA PRO A 95 -1.72 13.51 -36.23
C PRO A 95 -1.70 12.70 -37.54
N PRO A 96 -2.20 11.44 -37.54
CA PRO A 96 -2.38 10.72 -38.79
C PRO A 96 -3.68 11.14 -39.49
N LYS A 97 -3.48 11.43 -40.78
CA LYS A 97 -4.45 11.69 -41.85
C LYS A 97 -5.46 10.56 -42.01
N GLY A 98 -6.67 10.92 -42.45
CA GLY A 98 -7.78 10.01 -42.68
C GLY A 98 -7.69 9.17 -43.96
N GLN A 99 -8.72 8.33 -44.14
CA GLN A 99 -9.15 7.77 -45.41
C GLN A 99 -10.68 7.59 -45.42
N GLN A 100 -11.31 8.20 -46.43
CA GLN A 100 -12.65 7.93 -46.97
C GLN A 100 -12.69 6.48 -47.52
N LEU A 101 -13.82 5.79 -47.73
CA LEU A 101 -14.94 6.02 -48.66
C LEU A 101 -15.89 4.82 -48.43
N VAL A 102 -17.23 4.89 -48.53
CA VAL A 102 -18.03 4.67 -49.76
C VAL A 102 -19.47 5.17 -49.52
N LYS A 103 -19.99 5.86 -50.54
CA LYS A 103 -21.33 6.45 -50.72
C LYS A 103 -22.33 5.43 -51.25
N THR A 104 -23.62 5.60 -50.99
CA THR A 104 -24.64 5.81 -52.06
C THR A 104 -25.94 6.42 -51.49
N ALA A 105 -26.65 7.16 -52.35
CA ALA A 105 -27.66 8.17 -52.05
C ALA A 105 -29.02 7.85 -52.70
N SER A 106 -30.12 8.42 -52.18
CA SER A 106 -31.31 8.98 -52.89
C SER A 106 -32.39 9.39 -51.85
N THR A 107 -32.71 10.68 -51.64
CA THR A 107 -33.71 11.59 -52.28
C THR A 107 -35.16 11.47 -51.74
N LEU A 108 -35.67 12.59 -51.17
CA LEU A 108 -37.00 12.93 -50.56
C LEU A 108 -38.04 13.44 -51.62
N PRO A 109 -39.30 13.94 -51.33
CA PRO A 109 -40.10 14.22 -50.09
C PRO A 109 -41.64 13.83 -50.24
N PRO A 110 -42.65 14.49 -49.59
CA PRO A 110 -43.05 14.50 -48.16
C PRO A 110 -44.56 14.19 -47.91
N SER A 111 -44.94 13.78 -46.69
CA SER A 111 -46.25 14.15 -46.09
C SER A 111 -46.38 13.72 -44.61
N ASP A 112 -46.73 14.70 -43.79
CA ASP A 112 -47.54 14.67 -42.56
C ASP A 112 -46.99 14.06 -41.26
N MET A 113 -46.70 14.99 -40.33
CA MET A 113 -46.55 14.82 -38.87
C MET A 113 -47.93 14.54 -38.23
N PRO A 114 -48.04 13.82 -37.09
CA PRO A 114 -47.74 14.45 -35.80
C PRO A 114 -47.07 13.57 -34.71
N ASP A 115 -46.51 14.31 -33.74
CA ASP A 115 -46.21 13.98 -32.34
C ASP A 115 -45.00 13.09 -31.96
N HIS A 116 -43.96 13.78 -31.48
CA HIS A 116 -42.78 13.22 -30.81
C HIS A 116 -43.09 12.80 -29.36
N GLU A 117 -43.12 11.49 -29.10
CA GLU A 117 -42.79 10.93 -27.78
C GLU A 117 -41.26 10.82 -27.62
N LYS A 118 -40.72 11.32 -26.50
CA LYS A 118 -39.32 11.17 -26.11
C LYS A 118 -38.97 9.69 -25.84
N PRO A 119 -37.87 9.13 -26.40
CA PRO A 119 -37.40 7.82 -26.02
C PRO A 119 -36.87 7.80 -24.57
N LYS A 120 -37.40 6.89 -23.76
CA LYS A 120 -36.94 6.58 -22.40
C LYS A 120 -35.53 6.00 -22.45
N GLU A 121 -34.63 6.60 -21.68
CA GLU A 121 -33.28 6.11 -21.40
C GLU A 121 -33.40 4.70 -20.74
N GLN A 122 -32.91 3.67 -21.44
CA GLN A 122 -32.95 2.29 -20.96
C GLN A 122 -31.79 2.04 -19.99
N ASP A 123 -32.10 1.98 -18.70
CA ASP A 123 -31.22 1.44 -17.67
C ASP A 123 -30.94 -0.06 -17.93
N VAL A 124 -29.67 -0.40 -18.14
CA VAL A 124 -29.23 -1.79 -18.25
C VAL A 124 -29.49 -2.50 -16.91
N PRO A 125 -30.27 -3.60 -16.87
CA PRO A 125 -30.64 -4.24 -15.62
C PRO A 125 -29.42 -4.92 -14.97
N ARG A 126 -28.99 -4.38 -13.81
CA ARG A 126 -27.95 -4.97 -12.97
C ARG A 126 -28.29 -6.42 -12.63
N SER A 127 -27.28 -7.29 -12.60
CA SER A 127 -27.46 -8.72 -12.34
C SER A 127 -28.16 -8.96 -11.00
N LYS A 128 -29.15 -9.87 -10.95
CA LYS A 128 -29.88 -10.25 -9.71
C LYS A 128 -28.95 -10.60 -8.55
N ARG A 129 -27.76 -11.12 -8.86
CA ARG A 129 -26.73 -11.50 -7.87
C ARG A 129 -26.02 -10.30 -7.25
N GLU A 130 -25.88 -9.21 -8.01
CA GLU A 130 -25.33 -7.94 -7.52
C GLU A 130 -26.37 -7.21 -6.67
N GLN A 131 -27.62 -7.13 -7.14
CA GLN A 131 -28.73 -6.57 -6.37
C GLN A 131 -28.94 -7.29 -5.04
N MET A 132 -28.90 -8.64 -5.03
CA MET A 132 -29.06 -9.41 -3.80
C MET A 132 -27.90 -9.23 -2.80
N ARG A 133 -26.68 -8.91 -3.30
CA ARG A 133 -25.51 -8.61 -2.46
C ARG A 133 -25.63 -7.22 -1.84
N ASP A 134 -25.99 -6.23 -2.65
CA ASP A 134 -26.12 -4.85 -2.21
C ASP A 134 -27.28 -4.74 -1.19
N ASN A 135 -28.40 -5.40 -1.45
CA ASN A 135 -29.53 -5.49 -0.52
C ASN A 135 -29.17 -6.20 0.80
N MET A 136 -28.30 -7.22 0.77
CA MET A 136 -27.87 -7.92 1.98
C MET A 136 -26.87 -7.08 2.80
N GLN A 137 -25.98 -6.34 2.14
CA GLN A 137 -25.08 -5.40 2.79
C GLN A 137 -25.89 -4.27 3.45
N ASP A 138 -26.78 -3.63 2.70
CA ASP A 138 -27.67 -2.59 3.21
C ASP A 138 -28.56 -3.10 4.35
N TYR A 139 -29.04 -4.34 4.28
CA TYR A 139 -29.81 -4.94 5.37
C TYR A 139 -28.97 -5.14 6.65
N ILE A 140 -27.74 -5.67 6.54
CA ILE A 140 -26.85 -5.84 7.69
C ILE A 140 -26.49 -4.47 8.29
N PHE A 141 -26.20 -3.48 7.46
CA PHE A 141 -25.86 -2.11 7.90
C PHE A 141 -27.04 -1.40 8.54
N THR A 142 -28.22 -1.41 7.89
CA THR A 142 -29.44 -0.81 8.44
C THR A 142 -29.86 -1.50 9.72
N ARG A 143 -29.74 -2.83 9.80
CA ARG A 143 -30.06 -3.58 11.03
C ARG A 143 -29.08 -3.29 12.15
N TYR A 144 -27.78 -3.19 11.87
CA TYR A 144 -26.78 -2.76 12.87
C TYR A 144 -27.04 -1.33 13.33
N PHE A 145 -27.25 -0.40 12.42
CA PHE A 145 -27.49 1.01 12.75
C PHE A 145 -28.78 1.18 13.57
N ASN A 146 -29.85 0.46 13.21
CA ASN A 146 -31.09 0.44 13.97
C ASN A 146 -30.93 -0.26 15.34
N TYR A 147 -30.12 -1.32 15.42
CA TYR A 147 -29.82 -2.00 16.68
C TYR A 147 -29.03 -1.10 17.65
N VAL A 148 -28.01 -0.40 17.15
CA VAL A 148 -27.22 0.56 17.94
C VAL A 148 -28.10 1.74 18.39
N LYS A 149 -28.94 2.31 17.51
CA LYS A 149 -29.89 3.36 17.89
C LYS A 149 -30.90 2.93 18.94
N ASN A 150 -31.40 1.70 18.86
CA ASN A 150 -32.37 1.19 19.84
C ASN A 150 -31.74 0.81 21.18
N TYR A 151 -30.41 0.79 21.27
CA TYR A 151 -29.65 0.45 22.47
C TYR A 151 -29.53 1.63 23.46
N ASP A 152 -29.81 2.88 23.04
CA ASP A 152 -29.93 4.08 23.90
C ASP A 152 -30.79 3.77 25.14
N LYS A 153 -31.96 3.15 24.90
CA LYS A 153 -32.97 2.83 25.93
C LYS A 153 -32.54 1.72 26.89
N VAL A 154 -31.61 0.86 26.47
CA VAL A 154 -31.14 -0.30 27.26
C VAL A 154 -29.95 0.10 28.14
N LEU A 155 -29.10 1.03 27.69
CA LEU A 155 -27.94 1.51 28.46
C LEU A 155 -28.31 2.55 29.51
N GLU A 156 -29.18 3.51 29.19
CA GLU A 156 -29.61 4.56 30.15
C GLU A 156 -30.18 3.97 31.44
N LYS A 157 -30.87 2.83 31.33
CA LYS A 157 -31.51 2.16 32.47
C LYS A 157 -30.52 1.42 33.39
N ASN A 158 -29.39 0.95 32.85
CA ASN A 158 -28.55 -0.04 33.55
C ASN A 158 -27.17 0.50 33.98
N PHE A 159 -26.62 1.55 33.34
CA PHE A 159 -25.24 2.00 33.62
C PHE A 159 -25.01 3.52 33.42
N PRO A 160 -25.39 4.39 34.37
CA PRO A 160 -25.23 5.86 34.25
C PRO A 160 -23.77 6.34 34.12
N LYS A 161 -22.79 5.63 34.70
CA LYS A 161 -21.34 5.92 34.50
C LYS A 161 -20.80 5.46 33.13
N ALA A 162 -21.50 4.56 32.43
CA ALA A 162 -21.12 4.10 31.09
C ALA A 162 -21.56 5.08 29.98
N MET A 163 -22.31 6.13 30.31
CA MET A 163 -22.86 7.06 29.33
C MET A 163 -21.79 7.88 28.60
N GLN A 164 -20.69 8.26 29.29
CA GLN A 164 -19.57 8.96 28.65
C GLN A 164 -18.86 8.09 27.60
N LEU A 165 -18.64 6.81 27.94
CA LEU A 165 -18.03 5.83 27.02
C LEU A 165 -18.98 5.50 25.86
N TYR A 166 -20.28 5.47 26.13
CA TYR A 166 -21.33 5.29 25.14
C TYR A 166 -21.37 6.43 24.11
N HIS A 167 -21.32 7.70 24.55
CA HIS A 167 -21.28 8.85 23.64
C HIS A 167 -20.05 8.81 22.73
N VAL A 168 -18.86 8.59 23.29
CA VAL A 168 -17.61 8.47 22.50
C VAL A 168 -17.72 7.32 21.49
N PHE A 169 -18.31 6.19 21.89
CA PHE A 169 -18.52 5.07 20.99
C PHE A 169 -19.51 5.41 19.87
N PHE A 170 -20.64 6.03 20.18
CA PHE A 170 -21.69 6.35 19.21
C PHE A 170 -21.24 7.44 18.23
N ASP A 171 -20.51 8.44 18.69
CA ASP A 171 -19.88 9.42 17.80
C ASP A 171 -18.82 8.74 16.92
N GLY A 172 -18.05 7.80 17.47
CA GLY A 172 -17.15 6.95 16.69
C GLY A 172 -17.86 6.11 15.61
N VAL A 173 -19.07 5.61 15.88
CA VAL A 173 -19.91 4.93 14.87
C VAL A 173 -20.24 5.91 13.74
N LYS A 174 -20.73 7.12 14.04
CA LYS A 174 -21.08 8.12 13.03
C LYS A 174 -19.88 8.49 12.16
N ASP A 175 -18.74 8.75 12.79
CA ASP A 175 -17.49 9.11 12.12
C ASP A 175 -17.03 7.98 11.18
N PHE A 176 -16.99 6.74 11.68
CA PHE A 176 -16.63 5.58 10.86
C PHE A 176 -17.57 5.39 9.66
N PHE A 177 -18.88 5.58 9.83
CA PHE A 177 -19.83 5.49 8.72
C PHE A 177 -19.63 6.61 7.70
N SER A 178 -19.34 7.83 8.15
CA SER A 178 -19.03 8.96 7.28
C SER A 178 -17.79 8.66 6.42
N ASP A 179 -16.73 8.20 7.07
CA ASP A 179 -15.47 7.84 6.42
C ASP A 179 -15.61 6.64 5.48
N MET A 180 -16.42 5.65 5.84
CA MET A 180 -16.75 4.52 4.95
C MET A 180 -17.49 4.98 3.69
N LYS A 181 -18.49 5.86 3.82
CA LYS A 181 -19.20 6.43 2.65
C LYS A 181 -18.25 7.23 1.76
N ARG A 182 -17.40 8.06 2.36
CA ARG A 182 -16.38 8.83 1.63
C ARG A 182 -15.39 7.91 0.92
N PHE A 183 -14.93 6.85 1.57
CA PHE A 183 -14.07 5.83 0.97
C PHE A 183 -14.71 5.14 -0.25
N LEU A 184 -16.00 4.77 -0.17
CA LEU A 184 -16.70 4.15 -1.30
C LEU A 184 -16.79 5.11 -2.50
N LYS A 185 -17.04 6.41 -2.24
CA LYS A 185 -17.03 7.45 -3.27
C LYS A 185 -15.65 7.60 -3.91
N ILE A 186 -14.61 7.71 -3.09
CA ILE A 186 -13.22 7.82 -3.55
C ILE A 186 -12.80 6.59 -4.36
N SER A 187 -13.16 5.39 -3.91
CA SER A 187 -12.83 4.13 -4.58
C SER A 187 -13.47 4.06 -5.97
N ARG A 188 -14.70 4.56 -6.11
CA ARG A 188 -15.37 4.67 -7.42
C ARG A 188 -14.61 5.65 -8.32
N ILE A 189 -14.32 6.86 -7.84
CA ILE A 189 -13.57 7.88 -8.59
C ILE A 189 -12.19 7.36 -9.03
N ALA A 190 -11.47 6.68 -8.12
CA ALA A 190 -10.16 6.12 -8.40
C ALA A 190 -10.19 4.94 -9.39
N ASN A 191 -11.34 4.27 -9.54
CA ASN A 191 -11.51 3.20 -10.52
C ASN A 191 -11.95 3.74 -11.89
N ASP A 192 -12.71 4.83 -11.91
CA ASP A 192 -13.27 5.42 -13.13
C ASP A 192 -12.31 6.46 -13.78
N SER A 193 -11.38 7.02 -13.01
CA SER A 193 -10.40 8.01 -13.48
C SER A 193 -9.30 7.37 -14.33
N PRO A 194 -8.89 7.98 -15.46
CA PRO A 194 -7.77 7.49 -16.27
C PRO A 194 -6.43 7.54 -15.51
N GLN A 195 -6.28 8.45 -14.56
CA GLN A 195 -5.09 8.55 -13.69
C GLN A 195 -5.20 7.66 -12.44
N GLY A 196 -6.36 7.01 -12.25
CA GLY A 196 -6.67 6.14 -11.13
C GLY A 196 -6.43 6.79 -9.77
N ILE A 197 -5.76 6.06 -8.88
CA ILE A 197 -5.44 6.48 -7.50
C ILE A 197 -4.54 7.73 -7.47
N ARG A 198 -3.78 8.03 -8.53
CA ARG A 198 -2.88 9.21 -8.56
C ARG A 198 -3.61 10.54 -8.59
N ALA A 199 -4.85 10.56 -9.08
CA ALA A 199 -5.69 11.76 -9.13
C ALA A 199 -6.18 12.21 -7.75
N LEU A 200 -6.13 11.33 -6.76
CA LEU A 200 -6.62 11.61 -5.42
C LEU A 200 -5.73 12.64 -4.70
N ASN A 201 -6.36 13.47 -3.88
CA ASN A 201 -5.63 14.34 -2.96
C ASN A 201 -5.04 13.53 -1.79
N ARG A 202 -4.20 14.17 -0.97
CA ARG A 202 -3.53 13.53 0.15
C ARG A 202 -4.52 12.91 1.14
N GLN A 203 -5.55 13.66 1.55
CA GLN A 203 -6.54 13.17 2.51
C GLN A 203 -7.33 11.97 1.98
N GLU A 204 -7.66 11.98 0.69
CA GLU A 204 -8.35 10.90 0.00
C GLU A 204 -7.46 9.65 -0.08
N LEU A 205 -6.16 9.82 -0.35
CA LEU A 205 -5.20 8.73 -0.31
C LEU A 205 -5.04 8.13 1.09
N GLU A 206 -4.96 8.98 2.12
CA GLU A 206 -4.87 8.55 3.52
C GLU A 206 -6.09 7.71 3.90
N LEU A 207 -7.28 8.20 3.57
CA LEU A 207 -8.53 7.50 3.79
C LEU A 207 -8.61 6.19 3.00
N TYR A 208 -8.19 6.21 1.73
CA TYR A 208 -8.15 5.03 0.85
C TYR A 208 -7.24 3.93 1.41
N MET A 209 -6.10 4.30 2.00
CA MET A 209 -5.18 3.35 2.64
C MET A 209 -5.70 2.81 3.98
N MET A 210 -6.37 3.64 4.77
CA MET A 210 -6.81 3.31 6.14
C MET A 210 -8.09 2.47 6.17
N MET A 211 -9.12 2.88 5.42
CA MET A 211 -10.48 2.35 5.58
C MET A 211 -10.64 0.84 5.35
N PRO A 212 -10.01 0.22 4.34
CA PRO A 212 -10.11 -1.23 4.16
C PRO A 212 -9.64 -2.02 5.38
N ARG A 213 -8.60 -1.55 6.07
CA ARG A 213 -8.05 -2.20 7.27
C ARG A 213 -8.98 -2.02 8.46
N ASP A 214 -9.51 -0.81 8.60
CA ASP A 214 -10.40 -0.46 9.69
C ASP A 214 -11.74 -1.19 9.58
N MET A 215 -12.30 -1.30 8.37
CA MET A 215 -13.50 -2.11 8.10
C MET A 215 -13.27 -3.59 8.45
N MET A 216 -12.16 -4.17 8.03
CA MET A 216 -11.84 -5.58 8.34
C MET A 216 -11.60 -5.80 9.85
N LYS A 217 -11.11 -4.79 10.55
CA LYS A 217 -10.87 -4.84 12.00
C LYS A 217 -12.16 -4.75 12.81
N VAL A 218 -13.09 -3.90 12.39
CA VAL A 218 -14.38 -3.66 13.07
C VAL A 218 -15.42 -4.71 12.71
N ALA A 219 -15.35 -5.31 11.51
CA ALA A 219 -16.34 -6.29 11.03
C ALA A 219 -16.61 -7.47 12.00
N PRO A 220 -15.61 -8.12 12.62
CA PRO A 220 -15.86 -9.16 13.61
C PRO A 220 -16.67 -8.67 14.80
N ALA A 221 -16.44 -7.44 15.25
CA ALA A 221 -17.19 -6.84 16.34
C ALA A 221 -18.64 -6.55 15.97
N LEU A 222 -18.87 -6.03 14.76
CA LEU A 222 -20.23 -5.81 14.25
C LEU A 222 -21.00 -7.13 14.15
N ILE A 223 -20.37 -8.17 13.59
CA ILE A 223 -20.98 -9.49 13.44
C ILE A 223 -21.28 -10.09 14.82
N GLY A 224 -20.31 -10.08 15.73
CA GLY A 224 -20.46 -10.63 17.08
C GLY A 224 -21.56 -9.94 17.88
N CYS A 225 -21.61 -8.61 17.85
CA CYS A 225 -22.63 -7.81 18.55
C CYS A 225 -24.04 -7.94 17.93
N SER A 226 -24.15 -8.27 16.64
CA SER A 226 -25.44 -8.38 15.94
C SER A 226 -26.21 -9.68 16.21
N LEU A 227 -25.56 -10.69 16.80
CA LEU A 227 -26.16 -12.00 17.02
C LEU A 227 -26.94 -12.03 18.36
N PRO A 228 -28.18 -12.53 18.38
CA PRO A 228 -28.91 -12.74 19.63
C PRO A 228 -28.16 -13.74 20.53
N MET A 229 -28.24 -13.56 21.85
CA MET A 229 -27.49 -14.30 22.90
C MET A 229 -25.97 -14.05 22.90
N VAL A 230 -25.29 -14.18 21.75
CA VAL A 230 -23.83 -13.97 21.63
C VAL A 230 -23.46 -12.50 21.83
N GLY A 231 -24.27 -11.57 21.32
CA GLY A 231 -24.00 -10.14 21.40
C GLY A 231 -23.87 -9.61 22.83
N TYR A 232 -24.60 -10.18 23.79
CA TYR A 232 -24.52 -9.78 25.21
C TYR A 232 -23.17 -10.09 25.84
N ALA A 233 -22.53 -11.20 25.46
CA ALA A 233 -21.18 -11.54 25.91
C ALA A 233 -20.09 -10.85 25.08
N PHE A 234 -20.34 -10.64 23.78
CA PHE A 234 -19.36 -10.06 22.88
C PHE A 234 -19.17 -8.55 23.10
N PHE A 235 -20.23 -7.83 23.48
CA PHE A 235 -20.17 -6.39 23.68
C PHE A 235 -19.19 -5.97 24.82
N PRO A 236 -19.26 -6.53 26.05
CA PRO A 236 -18.25 -6.27 27.08
C PRO A 236 -16.82 -6.56 26.61
N LEU A 237 -16.62 -7.61 25.81
CA LEU A 237 -15.30 -7.98 25.29
C LEU A 237 -14.72 -6.90 24.35
N VAL A 238 -15.56 -6.27 23.53
CA VAL A 238 -15.15 -5.19 22.62
C VAL A 238 -14.63 -3.99 23.41
N PHE A 239 -15.31 -3.60 24.51
CA PHE A 239 -14.87 -2.52 25.39
C PHE A 239 -13.65 -2.88 26.23
N TRP A 240 -13.48 -4.16 26.57
CA TRP A 240 -12.32 -4.64 27.32
C TRP A 240 -11.05 -4.67 26.45
N TYR A 241 -11.19 -4.94 25.15
CA TYR A 241 -10.07 -5.02 24.19
C TYR A 241 -10.22 -4.04 23.03
N PRO A 242 -10.27 -2.71 23.29
CA PRO A 242 -10.54 -1.70 22.27
C PRO A 242 -9.48 -1.66 21.18
N ARG A 243 -8.22 -2.01 21.48
CA ARG A 243 -7.16 -2.08 20.46
C ARG A 243 -7.34 -3.19 19.44
N VAL A 244 -8.02 -4.27 19.81
CA VAL A 244 -8.19 -5.46 18.97
C VAL A 244 -9.41 -5.29 18.08
N PHE A 245 -10.54 -4.89 18.66
CA PHE A 245 -11.83 -4.85 17.98
C PHE A 245 -12.20 -3.48 17.41
N LEU A 246 -11.65 -2.40 17.97
CA LEU A 246 -12.01 -1.04 17.58
C LEU A 246 -10.88 -0.34 16.83
N THR A 247 -11.25 0.66 16.05
CA THR A 247 -10.34 1.55 15.32
C THR A 247 -10.25 2.90 16.02
N SER A 248 -9.42 3.80 15.47
CA SER A 248 -9.22 5.13 16.04
C SER A 248 -10.53 5.86 16.30
N HIS A 249 -11.53 5.76 15.42
CA HIS A 249 -12.83 6.45 15.56
C HIS A 249 -13.51 6.22 16.92
N PHE A 250 -13.37 5.05 17.52
CA PHE A 250 -14.08 4.67 18.74
C PHE A 250 -13.26 4.89 20.02
N TRP A 251 -12.02 5.37 19.91
CA TRP A 251 -11.12 5.55 21.04
C TRP A 251 -11.27 6.95 21.65
N THR A 252 -11.12 7.03 22.97
CA THR A 252 -10.98 8.33 23.66
C THR A 252 -9.69 9.03 23.23
N ALA A 253 -9.56 10.34 23.47
CA ALA A 253 -8.36 11.10 23.13
C ALA A 253 -7.09 10.54 23.84
N GLU A 254 -7.24 10.12 25.09
CA GLU A 254 -6.19 9.46 25.88
C GLU A 254 -5.80 8.11 25.25
N GLN A 255 -6.78 7.24 24.97
CA GLN A 255 -6.55 5.96 24.31
C GLN A 255 -5.87 6.11 22.94
N ARG A 256 -6.24 7.12 22.14
CA ARG A 256 -5.58 7.38 20.86
C ARG A 256 -4.10 7.68 21.05
N THR A 257 -3.76 8.52 22.02
CA THR A 257 -2.37 8.89 22.33
C THR A 257 -1.58 7.66 22.80
N ASP A 258 -2.12 6.92 23.77
CA ASP A 258 -1.48 5.72 24.31
C ASP A 258 -1.27 4.63 23.26
N PHE A 259 -2.29 4.37 22.46
CA PHE A 259 -2.21 3.35 21.43
C PHE A 259 -1.29 3.77 20.29
N GLN A 260 -1.29 5.05 19.90
CA GLN A 260 -0.31 5.57 18.92
C GLN A 260 1.12 5.39 19.43
N ASN A 261 1.39 5.74 20.68
CA ASN A 261 2.70 5.54 21.32
C ASN A 261 3.09 4.06 21.37
N TYR A 262 2.15 3.19 21.74
CA TYR A 262 2.35 1.74 21.74
C TYR A 262 2.74 1.23 20.34
N TYR A 263 1.97 1.55 19.30
CA TYR A 263 2.24 1.09 17.93
C TYR A 263 3.54 1.68 17.37
N MET A 264 3.83 2.95 17.66
CA MET A 264 5.08 3.59 17.26
C MET A 264 6.28 2.85 17.88
N LYS A 265 6.23 2.59 19.20
CA LYS A 265 7.28 1.82 19.89
C LYS A 265 7.48 0.44 19.28
N GLN A 266 6.40 -0.29 18.98
CA GLN A 266 6.49 -1.61 18.33
C GLN A 266 7.14 -1.55 16.96
N ARG A 267 6.81 -0.54 16.14
CA ARG A 267 7.41 -0.34 14.81
C ARG A 267 8.91 -0.04 14.90
N LEU A 268 9.28 0.91 15.76
CA LEU A 268 10.65 1.39 15.92
C LEU A 268 11.63 0.30 16.41
N GLN A 269 11.16 -0.71 17.15
CA GLN A 269 11.97 -1.85 17.56
C GLN A 269 12.57 -2.64 16.38
N TYR A 270 11.92 -2.60 15.21
CA TYR A 270 12.41 -3.30 14.02
C TYR A 270 13.47 -2.53 13.24
N ASN A 271 13.72 -1.25 13.54
CA ASN A 271 14.73 -0.46 12.84
C ASN A 271 16.11 -1.13 12.97
N LYS A 272 16.51 -1.54 14.18
CA LYS A 272 17.79 -2.25 14.40
C LYS A 272 17.89 -3.53 13.55
N ALA A 273 16.80 -4.28 13.40
CA ALA A 273 16.81 -5.50 12.59
C ALA A 273 16.97 -5.21 11.09
N VAL A 274 16.32 -4.16 10.59
CA VAL A 274 16.49 -3.69 9.20
C VAL A 274 17.92 -3.20 8.99
N PHE A 275 18.48 -2.40 9.91
CA PHE A 275 19.87 -1.92 9.82
C PHE A 275 20.87 -3.07 9.68
N ARG A 276 20.71 -4.10 10.53
CA ARG A 276 21.58 -5.28 10.49
C ARG A 276 21.44 -6.07 9.18
N CYS A 277 20.26 -6.08 8.57
CA CYS A 277 20.08 -6.70 7.25
C CYS A 277 20.79 -5.92 6.14
N LEU A 278 20.78 -4.58 6.19
CA LEU A 278 21.56 -3.73 5.29
C LEU A 278 23.06 -4.00 5.47
N GLN A 279 23.58 -3.93 6.71
CA GLN A 279 25.00 -4.18 6.98
C GLN A 279 25.46 -5.58 6.53
N ALA A 280 24.65 -6.61 6.74
CA ALA A 280 25.00 -8.00 6.41
C ALA A 280 25.18 -8.25 4.90
N LYS A 281 24.52 -7.45 4.05
CA LYS A 281 24.58 -7.58 2.59
C LYS A 281 25.48 -6.55 1.92
N LEU A 282 26.14 -5.69 2.69
CA LEU A 282 27.07 -4.70 2.15
C LEU A 282 28.21 -5.36 1.36
N LYS A 283 28.80 -6.44 1.87
CA LYS A 283 29.91 -7.14 1.18
C LYS A 283 29.54 -7.67 -0.20
N SER A 284 28.28 -8.07 -0.42
CA SER A 284 27.83 -8.52 -1.75
C SER A 284 27.75 -7.42 -2.80
N LEU A 285 27.92 -6.15 -2.40
CA LEU A 285 27.96 -5.00 -3.31
C LEU A 285 29.36 -4.56 -3.69
N SER A 286 30.42 -5.30 -3.35
CA SER A 286 31.80 -4.85 -3.58
C SER A 286 32.14 -4.48 -5.03
N GLY A 287 31.39 -5.00 -6.01
CA GLY A 287 31.54 -4.66 -7.44
C GLY A 287 30.69 -3.48 -7.93
N HIS A 288 29.79 -2.93 -7.11
CA HIS A 288 28.93 -1.82 -7.50
C HIS A 288 29.70 -0.49 -7.36
N PRO A 289 29.61 0.45 -8.33
CA PRO A 289 30.36 1.71 -8.29
C PRO A 289 30.06 2.53 -7.04
N LYS A 290 28.81 2.49 -6.55
CA LYS A 290 28.32 3.20 -5.36
C LYS A 290 28.54 2.50 -4.01
N HIS A 291 29.35 1.44 -4.00
CA HIS A 291 29.58 0.64 -2.78
C HIS A 291 30.23 1.45 -1.65
N ALA A 292 31.22 2.30 -1.97
CA ALA A 292 31.93 3.09 -0.97
C ALA A 292 31.02 4.13 -0.32
N GLU A 293 30.20 4.81 -1.12
CA GLU A 293 29.23 5.82 -0.70
C GLU A 293 28.15 5.18 0.19
N PHE A 294 27.63 4.01 -0.19
CA PHE A 294 26.65 3.32 0.64
C PHE A 294 27.25 2.78 1.94
N ARG A 295 28.50 2.31 1.91
CA ARG A 295 29.24 1.95 3.14
C ARG A 295 29.37 3.15 4.07
N ASN A 296 29.65 4.34 3.53
CA ASN A 296 29.71 5.58 4.30
C ASN A 296 28.35 5.90 4.95
N ILE A 297 27.25 5.80 4.19
CA ILE A 297 25.88 6.00 4.71
C ILE A 297 25.58 5.06 5.89
N LEU A 298 25.91 3.77 5.76
CA LEU A 298 25.75 2.82 6.87
C LEU A 298 26.69 3.12 8.04
N GLY A 299 27.86 3.72 7.78
CA GLY A 299 28.80 4.23 8.77
C GLY A 299 28.19 5.37 9.60
N LEU A 300 27.61 6.39 8.94
CA LEU A 300 26.91 7.51 9.59
C LEU A 300 25.80 7.01 10.53
N LEU A 301 24.96 6.10 10.03
CA LEU A 301 23.93 5.47 10.85
C LEU A 301 24.51 4.73 12.05
N GLY A 302 25.66 4.09 11.89
CA GLY A 302 26.38 3.40 12.95
C GLY A 302 27.00 4.33 14.00
N SER A 303 27.43 5.52 13.60
CA SER A 303 28.01 6.54 14.49
C SER A 303 26.97 7.41 15.19
N GLY A 304 25.68 7.26 14.88
CA GLY A 304 24.59 8.02 15.50
C GLY A 304 24.13 9.25 14.73
N THR A 305 24.56 9.42 13.48
CA THR A 305 24.14 10.52 12.59
C THR A 305 23.27 9.98 11.44
N HIS A 306 22.83 10.87 10.54
CA HIS A 306 22.02 10.51 9.37
C HIS A 306 22.66 11.02 8.08
N PRO A 307 22.50 10.30 6.96
CA PRO A 307 22.85 10.81 5.64
C PRO A 307 21.95 11.99 5.23
N THR A 308 22.48 12.88 4.39
CA THR A 308 21.67 13.93 3.75
C THR A 308 20.80 13.34 2.63
N PRO A 309 19.71 14.02 2.23
CA PRO A 309 18.90 13.60 1.08
C PRO A 309 19.71 13.35 -0.20
N GLU A 310 20.73 14.17 -0.46
CA GLU A 310 21.58 14.09 -1.66
C GLU A 310 22.38 12.79 -1.66
N MET A 311 22.99 12.43 -0.52
CA MET A 311 23.72 11.17 -0.38
C MET A 311 22.82 9.96 -0.65
N LEU A 312 21.55 10.02 -0.25
CA LEU A 312 20.59 8.94 -0.51
C LEU A 312 20.22 8.81 -1.99
N LEU A 313 20.12 9.94 -2.70
CA LEU A 313 19.82 9.95 -4.13
C LEU A 313 20.98 9.44 -4.97
N GLU A 314 22.23 9.66 -4.53
CA GLU A 314 23.44 9.14 -5.21
C GLU A 314 23.56 7.61 -5.16
N VAL A 315 22.95 6.96 -4.17
CA VAL A 315 23.03 5.50 -3.97
C VAL A 315 21.73 4.78 -4.32
N LYS A 316 20.74 5.46 -4.91
CA LYS A 316 19.42 4.87 -5.18
C LYS A 316 19.48 3.60 -6.03
N ASP A 317 20.40 3.54 -7.00
CA ASP A 317 20.52 2.44 -7.96
C ASP A 317 20.91 1.10 -7.29
N ILE A 318 21.54 1.17 -6.11
CA ILE A 318 21.86 -0.01 -5.28
C ILE A 318 20.60 -0.80 -4.88
N PHE A 319 19.44 -0.14 -4.85
CA PHE A 319 18.18 -0.74 -4.43
C PHE A 319 17.39 -1.36 -5.59
N VAL A 320 17.78 -1.11 -6.85
CA VAL A 320 17.09 -1.61 -8.05
C VAL A 320 17.32 -3.12 -8.20
N GLU A 321 18.56 -3.55 -8.02
CA GLU A 321 18.97 -4.94 -8.20
C GLU A 321 19.27 -5.66 -6.86
N GLY A 322 19.58 -6.96 -6.94
CA GLY A 322 20.01 -7.71 -5.75
C GLY A 322 21.28 -7.08 -5.16
N PRO A 323 21.47 -7.07 -3.82
CA PRO A 323 20.74 -7.83 -2.80
C PRO A 323 19.56 -7.07 -2.14
N TYR A 324 19.31 -5.81 -2.51
CA TYR A 324 18.32 -4.96 -1.85
C TYR A 324 17.03 -4.74 -2.62
N SER A 325 16.93 -5.22 -3.85
CA SER A 325 15.67 -5.31 -4.58
C SER A 325 14.62 -6.12 -3.81
N LEU A 326 13.35 -5.83 -4.06
CA LEU A 326 12.25 -6.41 -3.27
C LEU A 326 12.22 -7.93 -3.38
N LEU A 327 12.62 -8.45 -4.54
CA LEU A 327 12.76 -9.88 -4.83
C LEU A 327 14.07 -10.45 -4.28
N GLY A 328 15.18 -9.71 -4.36
CA GLY A 328 16.51 -10.13 -3.89
C GLY A 328 16.68 -10.15 -2.37
N MET A 329 15.86 -9.40 -1.64
CA MET A 329 15.93 -9.35 -0.18
C MET A 329 15.54 -10.67 0.49
N SER A 330 16.26 -11.04 1.55
CA SER A 330 15.97 -12.22 2.37
C SER A 330 14.60 -12.13 3.06
N ARG A 331 14.01 -13.28 3.41
CA ARG A 331 12.74 -13.36 4.15
C ARG A 331 12.78 -12.61 5.49
N LYS A 332 13.92 -12.65 6.18
CA LYS A 332 14.15 -11.92 7.44
C LYS A 332 14.07 -10.42 7.21
N HIS A 333 14.74 -9.92 6.17
CA HIS A 333 14.74 -8.49 5.83
C HIS A 333 13.32 -8.00 5.49
N VAL A 334 12.62 -8.72 4.62
CA VAL A 334 11.22 -8.43 4.26
C VAL A 334 10.30 -8.42 5.48
N LYS A 335 10.42 -9.40 6.39
CA LYS A 335 9.62 -9.45 7.62
C LYS A 335 9.89 -8.24 8.51
N SER A 336 11.15 -7.85 8.69
CA SER A 336 11.52 -6.67 9.47
C SER A 336 10.95 -5.39 8.86
N LEU A 337 11.00 -5.24 7.53
CA LEU A 337 10.39 -4.10 6.83
C LEU A 337 8.87 -4.05 7.01
N VAL A 338 8.17 -5.18 6.87
CA VAL A 338 6.71 -5.26 7.10
C VAL A 338 6.36 -4.75 8.50
N ASN A 339 7.10 -5.20 9.51
CA ASN A 339 6.84 -4.81 10.89
C ASN A 339 7.24 -3.34 11.19
N MET A 340 8.34 -2.85 10.61
CA MET A 340 8.78 -1.45 10.73
C MET A 340 7.71 -0.48 10.17
N HIS A 341 7.08 -0.85 9.06
CA HIS A 341 5.97 -0.11 8.46
C HIS A 341 4.61 -0.35 9.15
N GLY A 342 4.57 -1.16 10.22
CA GLY A 342 3.34 -1.46 10.97
C GLY A 342 2.30 -2.22 10.14
N LEU A 343 2.73 -2.97 9.12
CA LEU A 343 1.85 -3.71 8.23
C LEU A 343 1.46 -5.05 8.86
N GLN A 344 0.23 -5.51 8.57
CA GLN A 344 -0.24 -6.81 9.04
C GLN A 344 0.58 -7.95 8.45
N ASN A 345 0.83 -8.98 9.26
CA ASN A 345 1.50 -10.19 8.79
C ASN A 345 0.60 -10.93 7.78
N SER A 346 1.01 -10.90 6.51
CA SER A 346 0.36 -11.61 5.41
C SER A 346 1.30 -12.66 4.82
N ILE A 347 0.74 -13.59 4.04
CA ILE A 347 1.52 -14.52 3.21
C ILE A 347 2.21 -13.73 2.07
N PHE A 348 1.56 -12.70 1.54
CA PHE A 348 2.06 -11.87 0.43
C PHE A 348 2.83 -10.62 0.91
N LYS A 349 3.83 -10.80 1.79
CA LYS A 349 4.56 -9.69 2.44
C LYS A 349 5.18 -8.68 1.47
N ARG A 350 5.81 -9.17 0.39
CA ARG A 350 6.44 -8.31 -0.61
C ARG A 350 5.42 -7.44 -1.34
N HIS A 351 4.32 -8.05 -1.76
CA HIS A 351 3.22 -7.31 -2.39
C HIS A 351 2.66 -6.25 -1.44
N ARG A 352 2.46 -6.56 -0.16
CA ARG A 352 2.00 -5.58 0.84
C ARG A 352 2.97 -4.42 1.06
N LEU A 353 4.27 -4.70 1.08
CA LEU A 353 5.29 -3.64 1.13
C LEU A 353 5.23 -2.76 -0.12
N HIS A 354 5.11 -3.37 -1.29
CA HIS A 354 4.99 -2.66 -2.56
C HIS A 354 3.75 -1.76 -2.58
N GLU A 355 2.56 -2.30 -2.30
CA GLU A 355 1.32 -1.50 -2.21
C GLU A 355 1.46 -0.33 -1.22
N HIS A 356 2.02 -0.60 -0.04
CA HIS A 356 2.22 0.44 0.96
C HIS A 356 3.16 1.54 0.46
N ALA A 357 4.31 1.18 -0.10
CA ALA A 357 5.28 2.15 -0.59
C ALA A 357 4.70 3.03 -1.71
N PHE A 358 3.94 2.43 -2.65
CA PHE A 358 3.29 3.17 -3.73
C PHE A 358 2.24 4.15 -3.20
N LEU A 359 1.40 3.72 -2.25
CA LEU A 359 0.38 4.60 -1.67
C LEU A 359 1.01 5.78 -0.92
N VAL A 360 2.04 5.55 -0.09
CA VAL A 360 2.70 6.63 0.65
C VAL A 360 3.48 7.54 -0.30
N HIS A 361 4.12 7.01 -1.35
CA HIS A 361 4.76 7.82 -2.38
C HIS A 361 3.76 8.72 -3.12
N TYR A 362 2.56 8.23 -3.44
CA TYR A 362 1.51 9.10 -4.01
C TYR A 362 1.03 10.16 -3.00
N MET A 363 1.03 9.87 -1.70
CA MET A 363 0.78 10.89 -0.69
C MET A 363 1.88 11.96 -0.69
N ASP A 364 3.15 11.59 -0.85
CA ASP A 364 4.28 12.53 -0.95
C ASP A 364 4.16 13.43 -2.20
N GLN A 365 3.76 12.84 -3.33
CA GLN A 365 3.45 13.62 -4.54
C GLN A 365 2.26 14.56 -4.32
N ALA A 366 1.20 14.09 -3.65
CA ALA A 366 0.04 14.92 -3.33
C ALA A 366 0.39 16.09 -2.40
N ILE A 367 1.24 15.87 -1.38
CA ILE A 367 1.78 16.94 -0.52
C ILE A 367 2.45 18.01 -1.37
N THR A 368 3.24 17.61 -2.37
CA THR A 368 3.93 18.56 -3.27
C THR A 368 2.94 19.34 -4.13
N ARG A 369 1.89 18.68 -4.66
CA ARG A 369 0.82 19.34 -5.44
C ARG A 369 -0.03 20.30 -4.62
N GLU A 370 -0.21 20.02 -3.33
CA GLU A 370 -0.99 20.83 -2.37
C GLU A 370 -0.19 22.04 -1.81
N GLY A 371 0.95 22.37 -2.42
CA GLY A 371 1.79 23.51 -2.04
C GLY A 371 2.91 23.17 -1.04
N GLY A 372 3.15 21.88 -0.77
CA GLY A 372 4.30 21.41 0.00
C GLY A 372 4.06 21.29 1.50
N VAL A 373 5.11 20.86 2.21
CA VAL A 373 5.04 20.44 3.63
C VAL A 373 4.58 21.55 4.57
N HIS A 374 4.93 22.81 4.29
CA HIS A 374 4.62 23.96 5.16
C HIS A 374 3.12 24.33 5.17
N ASN A 375 2.35 23.88 4.17
CA ASN A 375 0.91 24.11 4.09
C ASN A 375 0.08 23.02 4.80
N LEU A 376 0.73 22.00 5.39
CA LEU A 376 0.03 20.96 6.10
C LEU A 376 -0.48 21.49 7.45
N SER A 377 -1.74 21.17 7.78
CA SER A 377 -2.25 21.40 9.12
C SER A 377 -1.45 20.60 10.15
N MET A 378 -1.44 21.06 11.40
CA MET A 378 -0.75 20.38 12.50
C MET A 378 -1.07 18.87 12.59
N HIS A 379 -2.36 18.52 12.46
CA HIS A 379 -2.78 17.13 12.48
C HIS A 379 -2.21 16.33 11.28
N ALA A 380 -2.23 16.91 10.08
CA ALA A 380 -1.69 16.29 8.88
C ALA A 380 -0.17 16.11 8.95
N LEU A 381 0.53 17.09 9.51
CA LEU A 381 1.98 17.06 9.73
C LEU A 381 2.36 15.93 10.69
N ARG A 382 1.73 15.88 11.88
CA ARG A 382 1.95 14.81 12.87
C ARG A 382 1.65 13.42 12.29
N TYR A 383 0.52 13.27 11.59
CA TYR A 383 0.18 12.00 10.95
C TYR A 383 1.19 11.60 9.87
N SER A 384 1.67 12.57 9.07
CA SER A 384 2.64 12.33 8.01
C SER A 384 3.98 11.86 8.56
N CYS A 385 4.47 12.46 9.65
CA CYS A 385 5.65 12.00 10.38
C CYS A 385 5.43 10.59 10.94
N TYR A 386 4.31 10.37 11.64
CA TYR A 386 3.96 9.08 12.23
C TYR A 386 3.94 7.95 11.20
N LEU A 387 3.27 8.17 10.06
CA LEU A 387 3.16 7.21 8.97
C LEU A 387 4.54 6.78 8.45
N ARG A 388 5.46 7.73 8.33
CA ARG A 388 6.82 7.55 7.80
C ARG A 388 7.84 7.09 8.85
N GLY A 389 7.42 6.85 10.08
CA GLY A 389 8.24 6.25 11.14
C GLY A 389 9.03 7.25 11.99
N LEU A 390 8.64 8.53 11.98
CA LEU A 390 9.10 9.51 12.96
C LEU A 390 8.04 9.65 14.06
N ASN A 391 8.44 9.59 15.33
CA ASN A 391 7.54 9.95 16.42
C ASN A 391 7.42 11.48 16.53
N PRO A 392 6.23 12.07 16.26
CA PRO A 392 6.04 13.52 16.36
C PRO A 392 5.85 14.03 17.80
N VAL A 393 5.78 13.14 18.80
CA VAL A 393 5.57 13.54 20.20
C VAL A 393 6.74 14.40 20.68
N ASN A 394 6.40 15.58 21.21
CA ASN A 394 7.34 16.60 21.70
C ASN A 394 8.28 17.19 20.64
N LEU A 395 7.91 17.14 19.36
CA LEU A 395 8.61 17.88 18.30
C LEU A 395 7.92 19.23 18.03
N SER A 396 8.72 20.24 17.73
CA SER A 396 8.20 21.51 17.22
C SER A 396 7.68 21.36 15.79
N ASP A 397 6.89 22.33 15.35
CA ASP A 397 6.34 22.41 14.01
C ASP A 397 7.47 22.46 12.97
N GLU A 398 8.50 23.25 13.26
CA GLU A 398 9.69 23.44 12.42
C GLU A 398 10.49 22.14 12.27
N GLU A 399 10.71 21.42 13.37
CA GLU A 399 11.42 20.12 13.35
C GLU A 399 10.67 19.09 12.50
N MET A 400 9.34 19.02 12.64
CA MET A 400 8.52 18.12 11.83
C MET A 400 8.51 18.53 10.35
N ILE A 401 8.42 19.84 10.06
CA ILE A 401 8.46 20.38 8.69
C ILE A 401 9.80 20.07 8.04
N GLU A 402 10.92 20.29 8.74
CA GLU A 402 12.26 20.04 8.22
C GLU A 402 12.46 18.56 7.90
N TRP A 403 12.13 17.68 8.85
CA TRP A 403 12.26 16.24 8.65
C TRP A 403 11.39 15.74 7.51
N LEU A 404 10.13 16.17 7.44
CA LEU A 404 9.22 15.75 6.39
C LEU A 404 9.61 16.33 5.03
N ARG A 405 10.19 17.54 4.98
CA ARG A 405 10.76 18.11 3.75
C ARG A 405 11.92 17.27 3.22
N ASN A 406 12.82 16.82 4.10
CA ASN A 406 13.92 15.93 3.72
C ASN A 406 13.41 14.58 3.21
N TRP A 407 12.40 14.00 3.87
CA TRP A 407 11.71 12.81 3.37
C TRP A 407 11.12 13.04 1.98
N VAL A 408 10.30 14.09 1.84
CA VAL A 408 9.57 14.37 0.60
C VAL A 408 10.55 14.59 -0.55
N LYS A 409 11.65 15.33 -0.32
CA LYS A 409 12.71 15.55 -1.30
C LYS A 409 13.27 14.26 -1.88
N VAL A 410 13.57 13.27 -1.03
CA VAL A 410 14.05 11.96 -1.51
C VAL A 410 12.92 11.19 -2.18
N SER A 411 11.76 11.14 -1.54
CA SER A 411 10.63 10.34 -1.99
C SER A 411 10.08 10.74 -3.36
N THR A 412 10.10 12.02 -3.74
CA THR A 412 9.59 12.48 -5.03
C THR A 412 10.64 12.41 -6.14
N SER A 413 11.92 12.24 -5.76
CA SER A 413 13.04 12.10 -6.70
C SER A 413 13.35 10.65 -7.08
N ILE A 414 12.70 9.68 -6.42
CA ILE A 414 12.82 8.26 -6.74
C ILE A 414 11.73 7.81 -7.73
N GLN A 415 12.05 6.79 -8.52
CA GLN A 415 11.14 6.16 -9.47
C GLN A 415 10.66 4.79 -8.96
N GLY A 416 9.73 4.16 -9.69
CA GLY A 416 9.14 2.87 -9.29
C GLY A 416 10.16 1.74 -9.09
N GLU A 417 11.26 1.73 -9.86
CA GLU A 417 12.35 0.76 -9.70
C GLU A 417 13.14 0.93 -8.40
N HIS A 418 13.12 2.14 -7.83
CA HIS A 418 13.81 2.51 -6.59
C HIS A 418 12.91 2.38 -5.35
N ILE A 419 11.73 1.76 -5.47
CA ILE A 419 10.73 1.67 -4.39
C ILE A 419 11.25 0.96 -3.13
N THR A 420 12.27 0.13 -3.27
CA THR A 420 12.97 -0.47 -2.15
C THR A 420 13.75 0.55 -1.35
N LEU A 421 14.40 1.56 -1.95
CA LEU A 421 15.01 2.67 -1.20
C LEU A 421 13.93 3.38 -0.36
N PHE A 422 12.75 3.64 -0.94
CA PHE A 422 11.61 4.23 -0.23
C PHE A 422 11.27 3.48 1.05
N LEU A 423 11.19 2.15 0.96
CA LEU A 423 10.89 1.28 2.10
C LEU A 423 11.95 1.36 3.22
N HIS A 424 13.17 1.81 2.92
CA HIS A 424 14.25 1.99 3.90
C HIS A 424 14.38 3.44 4.38
N LEU A 425 13.65 4.42 3.82
CA LEU A 425 13.71 5.80 4.29
C LEU A 425 13.43 5.98 5.79
N PRO A 426 12.52 5.23 6.45
CA PRO A 426 12.30 5.38 7.90
C PRO A 426 13.56 5.13 8.72
N ILE A 427 14.42 4.22 8.26
CA ILE A 427 15.68 3.95 8.93
C ILE A 427 16.78 4.92 8.48
N LEU A 428 16.85 5.23 7.20
CA LEU A 428 17.88 6.11 6.66
C LEU A 428 17.76 7.54 7.20
N LEU A 429 16.53 8.04 7.41
CA LEU A 429 16.27 9.40 7.91
C LEU A 429 15.83 9.47 9.38
N GLY A 430 15.40 8.35 9.97
CA GLY A 430 14.75 8.34 11.28
C GLY A 430 15.43 7.49 12.36
N TYR A 431 16.45 6.69 12.03
CA TYR A 431 17.00 5.70 12.98
C TYR A 431 17.58 6.32 14.25
N ASN A 432 18.42 7.35 14.08
CA ASN A 432 19.10 8.05 15.17
C ASN A 432 18.36 9.30 15.65
N HIS A 433 17.09 9.49 15.24
CA HIS A 433 16.35 10.69 15.63
C HIS A 433 16.06 10.67 17.15
N PRO A 434 16.34 11.74 17.92
CA PRO A 434 16.20 11.73 19.37
C PRO A 434 14.81 11.32 19.85
N SER A 435 13.74 11.79 19.18
CA SER A 435 12.37 11.38 19.51
C SER A 435 12.13 9.87 19.37
N ASN A 436 12.67 9.24 18.31
CA ASN A 436 12.56 7.80 18.11
C ASN A 436 13.34 7.03 19.19
N TRP A 437 14.53 7.48 19.56
CA TRP A 437 15.32 6.87 20.64
C TRP A 437 14.63 6.98 22.00
N LYS A 438 14.10 8.16 22.34
CA LYS A 438 13.32 8.36 23.56
C LYS A 438 12.14 7.38 23.61
N THR A 439 11.45 7.18 22.49
CA THR A 439 10.31 6.23 22.40
C THR A 439 10.70 4.77 22.68
N ILE A 440 11.88 4.35 22.21
CA ILE A 440 12.35 2.97 22.38
C ILE A 440 12.87 2.75 23.81
N TYR A 441 13.73 3.64 24.30
CA TYR A 441 14.58 3.40 25.48
C TYR A 441 14.14 4.12 26.74
N CYS A 442 13.51 5.29 26.63
CA CYS A 442 12.96 5.95 27.81
C CYS A 442 11.67 5.22 28.18
N LYS A 443 11.64 4.63 29.37
CA LYS A 443 10.37 4.28 30.01
C LYS A 443 9.71 5.62 30.35
N GLY A 444 8.56 5.91 29.76
CA GLY A 444 7.69 6.92 30.35
C GLY A 444 7.38 6.48 31.77
N ASN A 445 7.56 7.37 32.74
CA ASN A 445 6.85 7.25 34.01
C ASN A 445 5.37 7.39 33.62
N ALA A 446 4.71 6.26 33.42
CA ALA A 446 3.27 6.17 33.29
C ALA A 446 2.66 6.21 34.69
#